data_AF-A0A946M3P6-F1
#
_entry.id   AF-A0A946M3P6-F1
#
_cell.length_a   1.000
_cell.length_b   1.000
_cell.length_c   1.000
_cell.angle_alpha   90.00
_cell.angle_beta   90.00
_cell.angle_gamma   90.00
#
_symmetry.space_group_name_H-M   'P 1'
#
loop_
_entity.id
_entity.type
_entity.pdbx_description
1 polymer ?
#
loop_
_entity_poly.entity_id
_entity_poly.type
_entity_poly.pdbx_seq_one_letter_code
_entity_poly.pdbx_strand_id
1 'polypeptide(L)'
;MSGPLQRYLDGVSRGEYQPDESQKVALRLLQRLFDEIGASADQKPSGFLSRLVGKKDNPPLIRGLYFWGGVGRGKTFLMDLFYEELPVKQKKRLHFHRFMREVHRKLSDFQGERDPLKKVAASFAGQARIICFDEFFVSDITDAMLLAGL
;
A
#
# COMPACT_ATOMS: atom_id res chain seq x y z
N MET A 1 7.36 17.62 3.87
CA MET A 1 7.72 16.29 4.40
C MET A 1 8.78 15.72 3.48
N SER A 2 9.92 15.25 4.01
CA SER A 2 10.94 14.55 3.23
C SER A 2 10.41 13.15 2.89
N GLY A 3 10.31 12.80 1.60
CA GLY A 3 9.82 11.48 1.20
C GLY A 3 10.88 10.38 1.26
N PRO A 4 10.53 9.14 0.88
CA PRO A 4 11.42 7.98 0.96
C PRO A 4 12.72 8.15 0.17
N LEU A 5 12.68 8.82 -0.98
CA LEU A 5 13.88 9.05 -1.79
C LEU A 5 14.85 9.98 -1.07
N GLN A 6 14.36 11.06 -0.46
CA GLN A 6 15.21 11.99 0.27
C GLN A 6 15.87 11.30 1.46
N ARG A 7 15.10 10.52 2.24
CA ARG A 7 15.63 9.77 3.37
C ARG A 7 16.75 8.80 2.98
N TYR A 8 16.60 8.11 1.84
CA TYR A 8 17.67 7.27 1.29
C TYR A 8 18.92 8.08 0.95
N LEU A 9 18.78 9.19 0.23
CA LEU A 9 19.90 10.05 -0.16
C LEU A 9 20.64 10.62 1.06
N ASP A 10 19.90 10.98 2.11
CA ASP A 10 20.48 11.45 3.36
C ASP A 10 21.26 10.34 4.09
N GLY A 11 20.77 9.11 4.07
CA GLY A 11 21.52 7.98 4.63
C GLY A 11 22.77 7.63 3.81
N VAL A 12 22.72 7.76 2.48
CA VAL A 12 23.91 7.63 1.63
C VAL A 12 24.94 8.71 1.95
N SER A 13 24.52 9.96 2.12
CA SER A 13 25.44 11.06 2.43
C SER A 13 26.07 10.94 3.82
N ARG A 14 25.36 10.34 4.78
CA ARG A 14 25.91 9.97 6.11
C ARG A 14 26.76 8.71 6.10
N GLY A 15 26.86 7.99 4.98
CA GLY A 15 27.61 6.74 4.87
C GLY A 15 26.90 5.52 5.49
N GLU A 16 25.61 5.62 5.80
CA GLU A 16 24.81 4.51 6.35
C GLU A 16 24.46 3.48 5.28
N TYR A 17 24.32 3.91 4.02
CA TYR A 17 23.90 3.07 2.90
C TYR A 17 24.89 3.15 1.74
N GLN A 18 25.07 2.04 1.04
CA GLN A 18 25.79 2.03 -0.22
C GLN A 18 24.87 2.53 -1.35
N PRO A 19 25.33 3.44 -2.21
CA PRO A 19 24.55 3.91 -3.34
C PRO A 19 24.31 2.79 -4.36
N ASP A 20 23.04 2.57 -4.73
CA ASP A 20 22.63 1.56 -5.71
C ASP A 20 21.62 2.18 -6.69
N GLU A 21 21.93 2.16 -7.99
CA GLU A 21 21.09 2.76 -9.02
C GLU A 21 19.75 2.04 -9.20
N SER A 22 19.71 0.72 -9.03
CA SER A 22 18.47 -0.06 -9.12
C SER A 22 17.52 0.28 -7.96
N GLN A 23 18.07 0.49 -6.75
CA GLN A 23 17.32 0.98 -5.60
C GLN A 23 16.80 2.40 -5.81
N LYS A 24 17.62 3.30 -6.38
CA LYS A 24 17.18 4.67 -6.71
C LYS A 24 16.00 4.69 -7.69
N VAL A 25 15.99 3.83 -8.72
CA VAL A 25 14.86 3.71 -9.65
C VAL A 25 13.58 3.31 -8.90
N ALA A 26 13.66 2.29 -8.05
CA ALA A 26 12.54 1.86 -7.22
C ALA A 26 12.07 2.97 -6.25
N LEU A 27 13.00 3.71 -5.64
CA LEU A 27 12.71 4.83 -4.74
C LEU A 27 12.03 6.00 -5.45
N ARG A 28 12.34 6.28 -6.72
CA ARG A 28 11.61 7.31 -7.49
C ARG A 28 10.15 6.91 -7.69
N LEU A 29 9.86 5.63 -7.92
CA LEU A 29 8.49 5.13 -8.00
C LEU A 29 7.78 5.22 -6.65
N LEU A 30 8.46 4.89 -5.55
CA LEU A 30 7.93 5.06 -4.20
C LEU A 30 7.69 6.53 -3.85
N GLN A 31 8.56 7.43 -4.29
CA GLN A 31 8.40 8.86 -4.10
C GLN A 31 7.15 9.35 -4.82
N ARG A 32 6.94 8.97 -6.09
CA ARG A 32 5.70 9.26 -6.82
C ARG A 32 4.47 8.78 -6.04
N LEU A 33 4.50 7.54 -5.55
CA LEU A 33 3.38 6.97 -4.79
C LEU A 33 3.15 7.73 -3.47
N PHE A 34 4.22 8.10 -2.77
CA PHE A 34 4.16 8.92 -1.56
C PHE A 34 3.51 10.28 -1.83
N ASP A 35 3.89 10.95 -2.92
CA ASP A 35 3.37 12.26 -3.30
C ASP A 35 1.87 12.16 -3.68
N GLU A 36 1.49 11.16 -4.48
CA GLU A 36 0.09 10.89 -4.87
C GLU A 36 -0.80 10.63 -3.63
N ILE A 37 -0.27 9.87 -2.66
CA ILE A 37 -0.95 9.58 -1.38
C ILE A 37 -1.08 10.83 -0.53
N GLY A 38 -0.01 11.63 -0.41
CA GLY A 38 -0.01 12.88 0.36
C GLY A 38 -1.03 13.87 -0.19
N ALA A 39 -1.01 14.10 -1.51
CA ALA A 39 -1.97 14.97 -2.18
C ALA A 39 -3.43 14.52 -1.98
N SER A 40 -3.68 13.21 -1.92
CA SER A 40 -5.02 12.65 -1.68
C SER A 40 -5.41 12.62 -0.20
N ALA A 41 -4.47 12.80 0.72
CA ALA A 41 -4.77 12.95 2.15
C ALA A 41 -5.19 14.39 2.47
N ASP A 42 -4.63 15.38 1.77
CA ASP A 42 -4.91 16.80 1.96
C ASP A 42 -6.21 17.29 1.33
N GLN A 43 -6.83 16.48 0.45
CA GLN A 43 -8.18 16.75 -0.07
C GLN A 43 -9.21 16.62 1.07
N LYS A 44 -9.43 17.72 1.80
CA LYS A 44 -10.53 17.84 2.76
C LYS A 44 -11.85 17.52 2.05
N PRO A 45 -12.79 16.82 2.71
CA PRO A 45 -14.12 16.63 2.17
C PRO A 45 -14.68 18.02 1.89
N SER A 46 -14.94 18.28 0.62
CA SER A 46 -15.47 19.54 0.15
C SER A 46 -16.68 19.91 1.00
N GLY A 47 -16.59 21.04 1.72
CA GLY A 47 -17.64 21.50 2.61
C GLY A 47 -18.97 21.70 1.87
N PHE A 48 -20.04 21.96 2.63
CA PHE A 48 -21.43 22.11 2.18
C PHE A 48 -21.65 22.93 0.88
N LEU A 49 -20.69 23.76 0.47
CA LEU A 49 -20.70 24.55 -0.78
C LEU A 49 -20.41 23.77 -2.08
N SER A 50 -19.73 22.62 -2.04
CA SER A 50 -19.49 21.82 -3.27
C SER A 50 -20.71 21.03 -3.73
N ARG A 51 -21.72 20.85 -2.86
CA ARG A 51 -22.98 20.20 -3.25
C ARG A 51 -23.77 21.01 -4.27
N LEU A 52 -23.53 22.32 -4.37
CA LEU A 52 -24.20 23.20 -5.34
C LEU A 52 -23.50 23.25 -6.71
N VAL A 53 -22.24 22.85 -6.78
CA VAL A 53 -21.49 22.76 -8.04
C VAL A 53 -21.27 21.28 -8.30
N GLY A 54 -22.11 20.66 -9.12
CA GLY A 54 -22.22 19.20 -9.34
C GLY A 54 -20.99 18.45 -9.87
N LYS A 55 -19.77 18.89 -9.56
CA LYS A 55 -18.53 18.16 -9.76
C LYS A 55 -18.35 17.12 -8.66
N LYS A 56 -18.76 15.89 -8.96
CA LYS A 56 -18.16 14.70 -8.34
C LYS A 56 -16.72 14.58 -8.84
N ASP A 57 -15.81 15.32 -8.24
CA ASP A 57 -14.38 15.06 -8.42
C ASP A 57 -14.07 13.79 -7.60
N ASN A 58 -14.31 12.62 -8.20
CA ASN A 58 -13.76 11.39 -7.66
C ASN A 58 -12.22 11.53 -7.76
N PRO A 59 -11.48 11.45 -6.65
CA PRO A 59 -10.03 11.50 -6.73
C PRO A 59 -9.53 10.38 -7.64
N PRO A 60 -8.48 10.64 -8.45
CA PRO A 60 -7.94 9.63 -9.35
C PRO A 60 -7.47 8.39 -8.58
N LEU A 61 -7.70 7.21 -9.15
CA LEU A 61 -7.25 5.95 -8.56
C LEU A 61 -5.72 5.93 -8.48
N ILE A 62 -5.17 5.91 -7.27
CA ILE A 62 -3.74 5.78 -7.03
C ILE A 62 -3.32 4.33 -7.31
N ARG A 63 -2.43 4.14 -8.28
CA ARG A 63 -1.89 2.80 -8.59
C ARG A 63 -0.71 2.48 -7.66
N GLY A 64 -0.84 1.37 -6.93
CA GLY A 64 0.21 0.83 -6.08
C GLY A 64 1.44 0.30 -6.84
N LEU A 65 2.38 -0.27 -6.09
CA LEU A 65 3.64 -0.80 -6.62
C LEU A 65 3.85 -2.24 -6.17
N TYR A 66 4.46 -3.04 -7.05
CA TYR A 66 4.87 -4.40 -6.76
C TYR A 66 6.38 -4.54 -7.01
N PHE A 67 7.13 -4.87 -5.96
CA PHE A 67 8.57 -5.11 -6.07
C PHE A 67 8.86 -6.55 -6.41
N TRP A 68 9.67 -6.75 -7.44
CA TRP A 68 10.20 -8.05 -7.82
C TRP A 68 11.71 -7.94 -8.05
N GLY A 69 12.41 -9.06 -7.87
CA GLY A 69 13.85 -9.15 -8.01
C GLY A 69 14.47 -10.16 -7.05
N GLY A 70 15.76 -10.47 -7.26
CA GLY A 70 16.49 -11.48 -6.50
C GLY A 70 16.57 -11.24 -4.99
N VAL A 71 17.04 -12.26 -4.26
CA VAL A 71 17.31 -12.19 -2.82
C VAL A 71 18.45 -11.18 -2.57
N GLY A 72 18.40 -10.47 -1.44
CA GLY A 72 19.45 -9.53 -1.03
C GLY A 72 19.49 -8.19 -1.76
N ARG A 73 18.53 -7.88 -2.64
CA ARG A 73 18.49 -6.60 -3.38
C ARG A 73 17.96 -5.39 -2.59
N GLY A 74 17.66 -5.56 -1.31
CA GLY A 74 17.19 -4.47 -0.44
C GLY A 74 15.69 -4.15 -0.53
N LYS A 75 14.86 -5.04 -1.08
CA LYS A 75 13.40 -4.81 -1.21
C LYS A 75 12.74 -4.44 0.12
N THR A 76 13.04 -5.20 1.18
CA THR A 76 12.52 -4.94 2.54
C THR A 76 12.95 -3.57 3.03
N PHE A 77 14.23 -3.22 2.86
CA PHE A 77 14.76 -1.91 3.22
C PHE A 77 14.04 -0.75 2.48
N LEU A 78 13.80 -0.89 1.18
CA LEU A 78 13.02 0.12 0.43
C LEU A 78 11.58 0.24 0.93
N MET A 79 10.96 -0.88 1.31
CA MET A 79 9.64 -0.90 1.93
C MET A 79 9.65 -0.22 3.31
N ASP A 80 10.70 -0.41 4.12
CA ASP A 80 10.88 0.25 5.42
C ASP A 80 10.88 1.77 5.25
N LEU A 81 11.75 2.28 4.36
CA LEU A 81 11.86 3.71 4.06
C LEU A 81 10.52 4.31 3.63
N PHE A 82 9.80 3.64 2.73
CA PHE A 82 8.49 4.10 2.29
C PHE A 82 7.46 4.07 3.42
N TYR A 83 7.34 2.92 4.11
CA TYR A 83 6.33 2.72 5.12
C TYR A 83 6.48 3.72 6.27
N GLU A 84 7.71 4.02 6.69
CA GLU A 84 7.97 4.97 7.77
C GLU A 84 7.58 6.40 7.38
N GLU A 85 7.95 6.85 6.18
CA GLU A 85 7.67 8.22 5.72
C GLU A 85 6.19 8.46 5.41
N LEU A 86 5.43 7.43 5.02
CA LEU A 86 4.04 7.57 4.58
C LEU A 86 3.20 8.53 5.46
N PRO A 87 2.60 9.60 4.87
CA PRO A 87 1.92 10.68 5.60
C PRO A 87 0.48 10.29 5.98
N VAL A 88 0.25 9.01 6.27
CA VAL A 88 -1.07 8.45 6.57
C VAL A 88 -0.96 7.60 7.84
N LYS A 89 -1.81 7.89 8.82
CA LYS A 89 -1.86 7.12 10.08
C LYS A 89 -2.49 5.74 9.91
N GLN A 90 -3.50 5.63 9.06
CA GLN A 90 -4.19 4.38 8.74
C GLN A 90 -3.41 3.58 7.69
N LYS A 91 -2.20 3.15 8.06
CA LYS A 91 -1.34 2.27 7.26
C LYS A 91 -1.14 0.96 8.00
N LYS A 92 -1.08 -0.14 7.26
CA LYS A 92 -0.75 -1.47 7.79
C LYS A 92 0.41 -2.07 7.02
N ARG A 93 1.25 -2.82 7.72
CA ARG A 93 2.29 -3.64 7.14
C ARG A 93 2.19 -5.06 7.68
N LEU A 94 2.19 -6.04 6.79
CA LEU A 94 2.06 -7.43 7.16
C LEU A 94 2.60 -8.35 6.07
N HIS A 95 3.04 -9.55 6.47
CA HIS A 95 3.34 -10.61 5.52
C HIS A 95 2.06 -11.06 4.80
N PHE A 96 2.17 -11.32 3.50
CA PHE A 96 1.04 -11.69 2.67
C PHE A 96 0.29 -12.94 3.18
N HIS A 97 0.98 -13.99 3.62
CA HIS A 97 0.34 -15.18 4.15
C HIS A 97 -0.52 -14.91 5.41
N ARG A 98 -0.13 -13.94 6.25
CA ARG A 98 -0.92 -13.55 7.43
C ARG A 98 -2.19 -12.81 7.02
N PHE A 99 -2.09 -11.99 5.98
CA PHE A 99 -3.25 -11.33 5.39
C PHE A 99 -4.27 -12.35 4.88
N MET A 100 -3.82 -13.32 4.08
CA MET A 100 -4.70 -14.34 3.52
C MET A 100 -5.37 -15.19 4.60
N ARG A 101 -4.64 -15.57 5.66
CA ARG A 101 -5.25 -16.25 6.83
C ARG A 101 -6.36 -15.41 7.47
N GLU A 102 -6.19 -14.10 7.58
CA GLU A 102 -7.23 -13.22 8.11
C GLU A 102 -8.43 -13.10 7.16
N VAL A 103 -8.18 -13.04 5.84
CA VAL A 103 -9.22 -13.06 4.80
C VAL A 103 -10.06 -14.34 4.91
N HIS A 104 -9.42 -15.51 4.94
CA HIS A 104 -10.12 -16.80 5.06
C HIS A 104 -10.94 -16.93 6.34
N ARG A 105 -10.38 -16.48 7.48
CA ARG A 105 -11.11 -16.45 8.75
C ARG A 105 -12.37 -15.58 8.64
N LYS A 106 -12.23 -14.35 8.13
CA LYS A 106 -13.37 -13.44 7.97
C LYS A 106 -14.39 -13.94 6.94
N LEU A 107 -13.96 -14.62 5.87
CA LEU A 107 -14.87 -15.25 4.92
C LEU A 107 -15.69 -16.36 5.58
N SER A 108 -15.10 -17.07 6.54
CA SER A 108 -15.79 -18.11 7.33
C SER A 108 -16.87 -17.49 8.22
N ASP A 109 -16.62 -16.31 8.80
CA ASP A 109 -17.59 -15.56 9.62
C ASP A 109 -18.81 -15.07 8.80
N PHE A 110 -18.66 -14.88 7.49
CA PHE A 110 -19.72 -14.42 6.58
C PHE A 110 -20.27 -15.54 5.68
N GLN A 111 -20.13 -16.81 6.08
CA GLN A 111 -20.68 -17.93 5.32
C GLN A 111 -22.20 -17.81 5.12
N GLY A 112 -22.65 -18.13 3.91
CA GLY A 112 -24.07 -18.06 3.52
C GLY A 112 -24.55 -16.65 3.16
N GLU A 113 -23.74 -15.61 3.35
CA GLU A 113 -24.07 -14.27 2.91
C GLU A 113 -23.78 -14.06 1.42
N ARG A 114 -24.47 -13.10 0.81
CA ARG A 114 -24.20 -12.67 -0.57
C ARG A 114 -22.94 -11.80 -0.61
N ASP A 115 -22.01 -12.14 -1.50
CA ASP A 115 -20.74 -11.46 -1.73
C ASP A 115 -19.87 -11.25 -0.45
N PRO A 116 -19.53 -12.32 0.30
CA PRO A 116 -18.81 -12.19 1.57
C PRO A 116 -17.46 -11.49 1.41
N LEU A 117 -16.79 -11.68 0.26
CA LEU A 117 -15.52 -11.02 -0.05
C LEU A 117 -15.63 -9.48 -0.07
N LYS A 118 -16.77 -8.92 -0.53
CA LYS A 118 -16.99 -7.47 -0.49
C LYS A 118 -17.08 -6.95 0.95
N LYS A 119 -17.70 -7.71 1.86
CA LYS A 119 -17.77 -7.38 3.29
C LYS A 119 -16.40 -7.47 3.95
N VAL A 120 -15.63 -8.50 3.62
CA VAL A 120 -14.23 -8.62 4.07
C VAL A 120 -13.40 -7.44 3.57
N ALA A 121 -13.48 -7.09 2.29
CA ALA A 121 -12.78 -5.94 1.72
C ALA A 121 -13.18 -4.62 2.38
N ALA A 122 -14.48 -4.40 2.63
CA ALA A 122 -14.97 -3.23 3.36
C ALA A 122 -14.42 -3.17 4.80
N SER A 123 -14.33 -4.32 5.48
CA SER A 123 -13.74 -4.43 6.82
C SER A 123 -12.26 -4.02 6.82
N PHE A 124 -11.47 -4.43 5.82
CA PHE A 124 -10.07 -4.02 5.70
C PHE A 124 -9.93 -2.55 5.30
N ALA A 125 -10.74 -2.06 4.36
CA ALA A 125 -10.74 -0.67 3.92
C ALA A 125 -11.08 0.31 5.07
N GLY A 126 -11.92 -0.11 6.02
CA GLY A 126 -12.20 0.68 7.23
C GLY A 126 -11.04 0.73 8.22
N GLN A 127 -10.08 -0.20 8.15
CA GLN A 127 -8.94 -0.28 9.08
C GLN A 127 -7.65 0.31 8.51
N ALA A 128 -7.47 0.29 7.19
CA ALA A 128 -6.26 0.74 6.53
C ALA A 128 -6.58 1.38 5.18
N ARG A 129 -6.02 2.57 4.95
CA ARG A 129 -6.00 3.22 3.63
C ARG A 129 -4.89 2.68 2.75
N ILE A 130 -3.80 2.21 3.36
CA ILE A 130 -2.63 1.67 2.68
C ILE A 130 -2.24 0.37 3.37
N ILE A 131 -2.01 -0.66 2.56
CA ILE A 131 -1.48 -1.95 3.02
C ILE A 131 -0.17 -2.21 2.28
N CYS A 132 0.90 -2.34 3.05
CA CYS A 132 2.22 -2.77 2.57
C CYS A 132 2.36 -4.27 2.84
N PHE A 133 2.42 -5.07 1.78
CA PHE A 133 2.68 -6.50 1.91
C PHE A 133 4.18 -6.78 1.85
N ASP A 134 4.70 -7.42 2.89
CA ASP A 134 5.99 -8.09 2.82
C ASP A 134 5.80 -9.52 2.28
N GLU A 135 6.81 -10.03 1.57
CA GLU A 135 6.86 -11.42 1.10
C GLU A 135 5.58 -11.86 0.39
N PHE A 136 5.18 -11.10 -0.65
CA PHE A 136 4.06 -11.48 -1.50
C PHE A 136 4.45 -12.72 -2.32
N PHE A 137 4.12 -13.89 -1.79
CA PHE A 137 4.30 -15.18 -2.43
C PHE A 137 3.04 -16.02 -2.21
N VAL A 138 2.45 -16.48 -3.30
CA VAL A 138 1.26 -17.32 -3.27
C VAL A 138 1.71 -18.77 -3.38
N SER A 139 1.68 -19.49 -2.26
CA SER A 139 2.02 -20.91 -2.21
C SER A 139 0.80 -21.82 -2.09
N ASP A 140 -0.32 -21.30 -1.58
CA ASP A 140 -1.55 -22.04 -1.34
C ASP A 140 -2.50 -21.89 -2.53
N ILE A 141 -3.04 -23.02 -3.01
CA ILE A 141 -4.00 -23.02 -4.11
C ILE A 141 -5.29 -22.28 -3.76
N THR A 142 -5.71 -22.32 -2.50
CA THR A 142 -6.91 -21.60 -2.04
C THR A 142 -6.73 -20.09 -2.10
N ASP A 143 -5.53 -19.61 -1.75
CA ASP A 143 -5.15 -18.20 -1.90
C ASP A 143 -5.13 -17.80 -3.37
N ALA A 144 -4.56 -18.65 -4.23
CA ALA A 144 -4.53 -18.42 -5.67
C ALA A 144 -5.95 -18.37 -6.28
N MET A 145 -6.85 -19.26 -5.85
CA MET A 145 -8.25 -19.27 -6.30
C MET A 145 -8.98 -17.99 -5.91
N LEU A 146 -8.75 -17.46 -4.72
CA LEU A 146 -9.31 -16.18 -4.30
C LEU A 146 -8.76 -15.02 -5.12
N LEU A 147 -7.45 -14.99 -5.37
CA LEU A 147 -6.81 -13.94 -6.16
C LEU A 147 -7.20 -13.98 -7.64
N ALA A 148 -7.39 -15.18 -8.21
CA ALA A 148 -7.78 -15.35 -9.61
C ALA A 148 -9.21 -14.88 -9.92
N GLY A 149 -10.06 -14.81 -8.89
CA GLY A 149 -11.44 -14.34 -9.01
C GLY A 149 -11.63 -12.82 -8.85
N LEU A 150 -10.53 -12.05 -8.72
CA LEU A 150 -10.54 -10.58 -8.56
C LEU A 150 -10.40 -9.82 -9.88
#